data_AF-A0A960ZNM1-F1
#
_entry.id   AF-A0A960ZNM1-F1
#
_cell.length_a   1.000
_cell.length_b   1.000
_cell.length_c   1.000
_cell.angle_alpha   90.00
_cell.angle_beta   90.00
_cell.angle_gamma   90.00
#
_symmetry.space_group_name_H-M   'P 1'
#
loop_
_entity.id
_entity.type
_entity.pdbx_description
1 polymer ?
#
loop_
_entity_poly.entity_id
_entity_poly.type
_entity_poly.pdbx_seq_one_letter_code
_entity_poly.pdbx_strand_id
1 'polypeptide(L)'
;MGSSLLVNRSTTSSSKTTPPIWIQMTKKPIGDRGQLHKGNLSQATSSANFYPNSLRLIWFEQRFLCKLTLWMLALAILFIALELRFGDGRPIVSILSWIAVAVLLFPSLLLVGLLFLYAKSTKEAFKNGLLTGGLVEPSTLSVLHIAPLSKRSGADGLVYGIRRIRYLAFPYGAVGKSRRIACASFFSGDVRNPPSWESFSPIPIAFGTGDTLKISSCLDAVERNLKDGIGCLEILDRFLEKHAVPVNFEDLYVCDSEGDLLETRMIRKQGKKPPPLPS
;
A
#
# COMPACT_ATOMS: atom_id res chain seq x y z
N MET A 1 45.92 -51.72 11.88
CA MET A 1 44.67 -52.44 12.24
C MET A 1 43.68 -51.38 12.71
N GLY A 2 42.81 -50.89 11.83
CA GLY A 2 41.34 -51.12 11.88
C GLY A 2 40.69 -50.08 12.81
N SER A 3 39.68 -49.29 12.47
CA SER A 3 38.72 -49.31 11.37
C SER A 3 38.07 -47.92 11.26
N SER A 4 37.71 -47.55 10.04
CA SER A 4 36.89 -46.39 9.67
C SER A 4 35.48 -46.49 10.27
N LEU A 5 34.97 -45.40 10.86
CA LEU A 5 33.54 -45.20 11.12
C LEU A 5 33.15 -43.78 10.72
N LEU A 6 32.72 -43.66 9.47
CA LEU A 6 31.94 -42.55 8.93
C LEU A 6 30.60 -42.48 9.67
N VAL A 7 30.39 -41.41 10.43
CA VAL A 7 29.06 -41.06 10.95
C VAL A 7 28.40 -40.10 9.96
N ASN A 8 27.62 -40.66 9.05
CA ASN A 8 26.64 -39.92 8.26
C ASN A 8 25.52 -39.43 9.19
N ARG A 9 25.48 -38.13 9.47
CA ARG A 9 24.37 -37.50 10.18
C ARG A 9 23.40 -36.91 9.16
N SER A 10 22.42 -37.71 8.76
CA SER A 10 21.28 -37.27 7.96
C SER A 10 20.45 -36.29 8.79
N THR A 11 20.57 -35.00 8.49
CA THR A 11 19.65 -33.96 8.99
C THR A 11 18.34 -34.08 8.23
N THR A 12 17.39 -34.85 8.77
CA THR A 12 15.98 -34.72 8.39
C THR A 12 15.45 -33.40 8.95
N SER A 13 15.57 -32.33 8.15
CA SER A 13 14.78 -31.11 8.35
C SER A 13 13.33 -31.43 8.00
N SER A 14 12.55 -31.75 9.03
CA SER A 14 11.08 -31.74 8.94
C SER A 14 10.65 -30.29 8.68
N SER A 15 10.61 -29.88 7.42
CA SER A 15 9.87 -28.69 7.02
C SER A 15 8.40 -28.95 7.31
N LYS A 16 7.93 -28.45 8.45
CA LYS A 16 6.50 -28.33 8.71
C LYS A 16 5.99 -27.29 7.72
N THR A 17 5.63 -27.75 6.54
CA THR A 17 4.94 -26.97 5.52
C THR A 17 3.60 -26.55 6.11
N THR A 18 3.53 -25.33 6.60
CA THR A 18 2.27 -24.72 7.05
C THR A 18 1.27 -24.84 5.90
N PRO A 19 0.09 -25.46 6.10
CA PRO A 19 -0.86 -25.64 5.02
C PRO A 19 -1.25 -24.27 4.45
N PRO A 20 -1.32 -24.12 3.12
CA PRO A 20 -1.76 -22.87 2.51
C PRO A 20 -3.14 -22.51 3.02
N ILE A 21 -3.31 -21.28 3.51
CA ILE A 21 -4.61 -20.79 3.98
C ILE A 21 -5.51 -20.58 2.77
N TRP A 22 -6.49 -21.47 2.62
CA TRP A 22 -7.52 -21.38 1.60
C TRP A 22 -8.58 -20.38 2.05
N ILE A 23 -8.81 -19.32 1.28
CA ILE A 23 -10.02 -18.49 1.44
C ILE A 23 -11.16 -19.27 0.77
N GLN A 24 -12.14 -19.70 1.57
CA GLN A 24 -13.28 -20.53 1.14
C GLN A 24 -14.10 -19.97 -0.04
N MET A 25 -13.93 -18.70 -0.42
CA MET A 25 -14.66 -18.07 -1.52
C MET A 25 -13.96 -18.14 -2.90
N THR A 26 -12.66 -18.43 -2.99
CA THR A 26 -11.93 -18.31 -4.28
C THR A 26 -11.17 -19.56 -4.73
N LYS A 27 -11.10 -20.63 -3.91
CA LYS A 27 -10.35 -21.88 -4.21
C LYS A 27 -8.92 -21.66 -4.73
N LYS A 28 -8.28 -20.52 -4.45
CA LYS A 28 -6.91 -20.20 -4.86
C LYS A 28 -6.12 -19.65 -3.67
N PRO A 29 -4.86 -20.04 -3.47
CA PRO A 29 -4.04 -19.52 -2.39
C PRO A 29 -3.76 -18.02 -2.61
N ILE A 30 -3.68 -17.26 -1.51
CA ILE A 30 -3.05 -15.93 -1.53
C ILE A 30 -1.60 -16.18 -1.95
N GLY A 31 -1.11 -15.53 -3.00
CA GLY A 31 0.18 -15.95 -3.56
C GLY A 31 0.13 -16.34 -5.03
N ASP A 32 -1.01 -16.85 -5.48
CA ASP A 32 -1.05 -17.59 -6.74
C ASP A 32 -0.68 -16.70 -7.93
N ARG A 33 0.09 -17.24 -8.87
CA ARG A 33 0.54 -16.54 -10.09
C ARG A 33 -0.65 -16.39 -11.04
N GLY A 34 -1.61 -15.55 -10.67
CA GLY A 34 -2.73 -15.21 -11.53
C GLY A 34 -2.26 -14.48 -12.78
N GLN A 35 -2.82 -14.83 -13.93
CA GLN A 35 -2.73 -14.01 -15.14
C GLN A 35 -3.41 -12.66 -14.86
N LEU A 36 -2.64 -11.65 -14.49
CA LEU A 36 -3.12 -10.27 -14.48
C LEU A 36 -3.58 -9.90 -15.89
N HIS A 37 -4.79 -9.34 -15.99
CA HIS A 37 -5.35 -8.92 -17.26
C HIS A 37 -4.43 -7.92 -17.95
N LYS A 38 -3.95 -8.30 -19.15
CA LYS A 38 -3.20 -7.49 -20.11
C LYS A 38 -1.82 -7.00 -19.63
N GLY A 39 -0.83 -7.88 -19.74
CA GLY A 39 0.57 -7.50 -19.92
C GLY A 39 1.53 -8.08 -18.88
N ASN A 40 2.11 -9.24 -19.20
CA ASN A 40 3.35 -9.81 -18.64
C ASN A 40 3.76 -9.36 -17.24
N LEU A 41 3.17 -9.97 -16.22
CA LEU A 41 3.70 -10.01 -14.86
C LEU A 41 3.72 -11.47 -14.41
N SER A 42 4.58 -12.27 -15.04
CA SER A 42 4.66 -13.72 -14.84
C SER A 42 5.27 -14.14 -13.48
N GLN A 43 5.62 -13.19 -12.61
CA GLN A 43 6.47 -13.44 -11.44
C GLN A 43 6.02 -12.77 -10.14
N ALA A 44 5.09 -11.83 -10.19
CA ALA A 44 4.60 -11.15 -8.99
C ALA A 44 3.35 -11.87 -8.46
N THR A 45 3.36 -12.16 -7.16
CA THR A 45 2.15 -12.59 -6.47
C THR A 45 1.11 -11.49 -6.55
N SER A 46 -0.01 -11.80 -7.20
CA SER A 46 -1.14 -10.89 -7.20
C SER A 46 -1.72 -10.81 -5.80
N SER A 47 -2.14 -9.61 -5.41
CA SER A 47 -3.04 -9.43 -4.26
C SER A 47 -4.48 -9.86 -4.57
N ALA A 48 -4.76 -10.34 -5.80
CA ALA A 48 -6.03 -10.95 -6.17
C ALA A 48 -6.37 -12.04 -5.14
N ASN A 49 -7.54 -11.91 -4.51
CA ASN A 49 -8.05 -12.62 -3.32
C ASN A 49 -8.03 -11.81 -2.01
N PHE A 50 -7.42 -10.63 -1.98
CA PHE A 50 -7.56 -9.71 -0.87
C PHE A 50 -8.73 -8.76 -1.07
N TYR A 51 -9.70 -8.80 -0.16
CA TYR A 51 -10.85 -7.90 -0.16
C TYR A 51 -10.68 -6.87 0.98
N PRO A 52 -10.16 -5.66 0.70
CA PRO A 52 -9.92 -4.69 1.75
C PRO A 52 -11.24 -4.20 2.35
N ASN A 53 -11.23 -3.96 3.66
CA ASN A 53 -12.25 -3.20 4.35
C ASN A 53 -12.13 -1.72 3.93
N SER A 54 -13.09 -1.25 3.15
CA SER A 54 -13.14 0.10 2.60
C SER A 54 -13.06 1.19 3.67
N LEU A 55 -13.78 1.03 4.80
CA LEU A 55 -13.78 2.01 5.88
C LEU A 55 -12.41 2.11 6.54
N ARG A 56 -11.74 0.97 6.73
CA ARG A 56 -10.40 0.93 7.32
C ARG A 56 -9.38 1.62 6.40
N LEU A 57 -9.47 1.36 5.10
CA LEU A 57 -8.59 1.95 4.11
C LEU A 57 -8.75 3.48 4.05
N ILE A 58 -10.00 3.97 3.97
CA ILE A 58 -10.33 5.40 4.05
C ILE A 58 -9.78 6.01 5.35
N TRP A 59 -9.96 5.33 6.49
CA TRP A 59 -9.54 5.84 7.78
C TRP A 59 -8.02 6.07 7.88
N PHE A 60 -7.21 5.17 7.34
CA PHE A 60 -5.74 5.29 7.43
C PHE A 60 -5.15 6.22 6.36
N GLU A 61 -5.69 6.24 5.14
CA GLU A 61 -5.18 7.12 4.09
C GLU A 61 -5.72 8.55 4.20
N GLN A 62 -7.01 8.70 4.52
CA GLN A 62 -7.73 9.97 4.52
C GLN A 62 -8.16 10.39 5.93
N ARG A 63 -7.36 10.06 6.95
CA ARG A 63 -7.66 10.29 8.38
C ARG A 63 -8.13 11.71 8.67
N PHE A 64 -7.50 12.70 8.05
CA PHE A 64 -7.86 14.10 8.22
C PHE A 64 -9.28 14.39 7.72
N LEU A 65 -9.61 13.95 6.50
CA LEU A 65 -10.94 14.14 5.92
C LEU A 65 -12.01 13.42 6.75
N CYS A 66 -11.76 12.19 7.19
CA CYS A 66 -12.68 11.46 8.06
C CYS A 66 -12.98 12.22 9.36
N LYS A 67 -11.93 12.72 10.03
CA LYS A 67 -12.10 13.50 11.26
C LYS A 67 -12.85 14.80 10.99
N LEU A 68 -12.51 15.51 9.93
CA LEU A 68 -13.18 16.76 9.55
C LEU A 68 -14.68 16.53 9.30
N THR A 69 -15.03 15.50 8.52
CA THR A 69 -16.42 15.12 8.26
C THR A 69 -17.16 14.76 9.55
N LEU A 70 -16.56 13.97 10.45
CA LEU A 70 -17.18 13.62 11.74
C LEU A 70 -17.40 14.85 12.62
N TRP A 71 -16.44 15.79 12.67
CA TRP A 71 -16.58 17.04 13.42
C TRP A 71 -17.70 17.92 12.88
N MET A 72 -17.78 18.09 11.56
CA MET A 72 -18.84 18.90 10.94
C MET A 72 -20.23 18.28 11.16
N LEU A 73 -20.35 16.95 11.06
CA LEU A 73 -21.60 16.24 11.37
C LEU A 73 -22.00 16.40 12.85
N ALA A 74 -21.04 16.27 13.77
CA ALA A 74 -21.30 16.46 15.20
C ALA A 74 -21.77 17.88 15.52
N LEU A 75 -21.16 18.89 14.91
CA LEU A 75 -21.58 20.29 15.04
C LEU A 75 -22.98 20.51 14.45
N ALA A 76 -23.28 19.95 13.27
CA ALA A 76 -24.60 20.07 12.66
C ALA A 76 -25.69 19.45 13.57
N ILE A 77 -25.44 18.28 14.15
CA ILE A 77 -26.35 17.62 15.10
C ILE A 77 -26.54 18.49 16.35
N LEU A 78 -25.49 19.12 16.86
CA LEU A 78 -25.58 20.03 17.99
C LEU A 78 -26.48 21.23 17.68
N PHE A 79 -26.34 21.87 16.51
CA PHE A 79 -27.21 22.98 16.11
C PHE A 79 -28.68 22.54 15.98
N ILE A 80 -28.93 21.37 15.38
CA ILE A 80 -30.30 20.80 15.32
C ILE A 80 -30.87 20.58 16.72
N ALA A 81 -30.08 20.02 17.65
CA ALA A 81 -30.52 19.78 19.03
C ALA A 81 -30.79 21.08 19.80
N LEU A 82 -29.97 22.12 19.58
CA LEU A 82 -30.19 23.44 20.17
C LEU A 82 -31.47 24.09 19.62
N GLU A 83 -31.72 23.95 18.32
CA GLU A 83 -32.93 24.47 17.69
C GLU A 83 -34.19 23.81 18.25
N LEU A 84 -34.18 22.48 18.37
CA LEU A 84 -35.29 21.72 18.97
C LEU A 84 -35.56 22.08 20.43
N ARG A 85 -34.57 22.64 21.15
CA ARG A 85 -34.68 22.99 22.57
C ARG A 85 -35.01 24.46 22.82
N PHE A 86 -34.56 25.36 21.96
CA PHE A 86 -34.59 26.81 22.20
C PHE A 86 -35.20 27.63 21.05
N GLY A 87 -35.69 26.99 19.98
CA GLY A 87 -36.21 27.66 18.78
C GLY A 87 -37.50 28.45 19.01
N ASP A 88 -38.29 28.09 20.03
CA ASP A 88 -39.58 28.73 20.31
C ASP A 88 -39.38 30.15 20.85
N GLY A 89 -39.50 31.13 19.96
CA GLY A 89 -39.60 32.56 20.31
C GLY A 89 -38.52 33.47 19.73
N ARG A 90 -37.58 32.97 18.90
CA ARG A 90 -36.52 33.80 18.30
C ARG A 90 -36.30 33.48 16.81
N PRO A 91 -37.10 34.07 15.89
CA PRO A 91 -37.09 33.68 14.46
C PRO A 91 -35.73 33.94 13.78
N ILE A 92 -35.03 35.02 14.14
CA ILE A 92 -33.71 35.32 13.56
C ILE A 92 -32.67 34.27 13.97
N VAL A 93 -32.67 33.85 15.24
CA VAL A 93 -31.74 32.83 15.75
C VAL A 93 -32.03 31.48 15.08
N SER A 94 -33.32 31.15 14.91
CA SER A 94 -33.75 29.94 14.19
C SER A 94 -33.23 29.91 12.75
N ILE A 95 -33.43 30.99 11.99
CA ILE A 95 -32.95 31.10 10.59
C ILE A 95 -31.42 30.93 10.52
N LEU A 96 -30.68 31.61 11.39
CA LEU A 96 -29.22 31.51 11.43
C LEU A 96 -28.75 30.09 11.81
N SER A 97 -29.45 29.42 12.73
CA SER A 97 -29.20 28.03 13.12
C SER A 97 -29.38 27.09 11.93
N TRP A 98 -30.49 27.20 11.19
CA TRP A 98 -30.73 26.39 10.00
C TRP A 98 -29.72 26.65 8.88
N ILE A 99 -29.28 27.90 8.69
CA ILE A 99 -28.19 28.23 7.76
C ILE A 99 -26.90 27.52 8.21
N ALA A 100 -26.55 27.57 9.49
CA ALA A 100 -25.38 26.89 10.02
C ALA A 100 -25.45 25.36 9.82
N VAL A 101 -26.62 24.76 10.07
CA VAL A 101 -26.87 23.33 9.79
C VAL A 101 -26.65 23.03 8.31
N ALA A 102 -27.22 23.83 7.40
CA ALA A 102 -27.04 23.62 5.96
C ALA A 102 -25.57 23.74 5.52
N VAL A 103 -24.86 24.75 6.02
CA VAL A 103 -23.43 25.00 5.73
C VAL A 103 -22.54 23.88 6.26
N LEU A 104 -22.89 23.22 7.37
CA LEU A 104 -22.12 22.10 7.91
C LEU A 104 -22.51 20.75 7.27
N LEU A 105 -23.80 20.51 7.07
CA LEU A 105 -24.32 19.23 6.59
C LEU A 105 -24.01 19.02 5.11
N PHE A 106 -24.16 20.05 4.27
CA PHE A 106 -23.96 19.90 2.83
C PHE A 106 -22.51 19.50 2.46
N PRO A 107 -21.45 20.20 2.92
CA PRO A 107 -20.06 19.77 2.67
C PRO A 107 -19.74 18.43 3.31
N SER A 108 -20.34 18.10 4.45
CA SER A 108 -20.16 16.79 5.10
C SER A 108 -20.68 15.66 4.21
N LEU A 109 -21.89 15.79 3.67
CA LEU A 109 -22.48 14.80 2.76
C LEU A 109 -21.66 14.68 1.46
N LEU A 110 -21.20 15.82 0.92
CA LEU A 110 -20.30 15.83 -0.24
C LEU A 110 -19.00 15.06 0.05
N LEU A 111 -18.36 15.32 1.18
CA LEU A 111 -17.14 14.62 1.60
C LEU A 111 -17.39 13.12 1.82
N VAL A 112 -18.50 12.72 2.42
CA VAL A 112 -18.87 11.30 2.54
C VAL A 112 -18.97 10.65 1.15
N GLY A 113 -19.62 11.31 0.20
CA GLY A 113 -19.71 10.85 -1.19
C GLY A 113 -18.34 10.70 -1.85
N LEU A 114 -17.46 11.70 -1.69
CA LEU A 114 -16.10 11.66 -2.22
C LEU A 114 -15.25 10.55 -1.57
N LEU A 115 -15.36 10.36 -0.25
CA LEU A 115 -14.68 9.28 0.47
C LEU A 115 -15.18 7.91 0.01
N PHE A 116 -16.47 7.75 -0.28
CA PHE A 116 -17.01 6.51 -0.84
C PHE A 116 -16.48 6.22 -2.24
N LEU A 117 -16.45 7.22 -3.13
CA LEU A 117 -15.87 7.09 -4.47
C LEU A 117 -14.37 6.74 -4.40
N TYR A 118 -13.64 7.41 -3.50
CA TYR A 118 -12.24 7.11 -3.21
C TYR A 118 -12.08 5.65 -2.77
N ALA A 119 -12.87 5.19 -1.81
CA ALA A 119 -12.79 3.82 -1.30
C ALA A 119 -13.07 2.77 -2.36
N LYS A 120 -14.02 3.04 -3.27
CA LYS A 120 -14.32 2.17 -4.40
C LYS A 120 -13.11 2.07 -5.34
N SER A 121 -12.57 3.21 -5.74
CA SER A 121 -11.40 3.27 -6.63
C SER A 121 -10.20 2.58 -6.01
N THR A 122 -9.87 2.88 -4.74
CA THR A 122 -8.72 2.28 -4.08
C THR A 122 -8.92 0.79 -3.82
N LYS A 123 -10.14 0.32 -3.58
CA LYS A 123 -10.42 -1.12 -3.46
C LYS A 123 -10.22 -1.87 -4.78
N GLU A 124 -10.59 -1.27 -5.90
CA GLU A 124 -10.32 -1.82 -7.23
C GLU A 124 -8.83 -1.82 -7.53
N ALA A 125 -8.13 -0.71 -7.24
CA ALA A 125 -6.69 -0.65 -7.32
C ALA A 125 -6.07 -1.77 -6.50
N PHE A 126 -6.40 -1.84 -5.20
CA PHE A 126 -5.88 -2.81 -4.25
C PHE A 126 -6.01 -4.24 -4.76
N LYS A 127 -7.15 -4.65 -5.33
CA LYS A 127 -7.34 -6.01 -5.89
C LYS A 127 -6.44 -6.31 -7.08
N ASN A 128 -6.07 -5.29 -7.84
CA ASN A 128 -5.24 -5.40 -9.03
C ASN A 128 -3.76 -5.09 -8.74
N GLY A 129 -3.42 -4.75 -7.48
CA GLY A 129 -2.06 -4.44 -7.07
C GLY A 129 -1.17 -5.68 -7.01
N LEU A 130 0.12 -5.46 -7.23
CA LEU A 130 1.13 -6.49 -6.97
C LEU A 130 1.50 -6.48 -5.51
N LEU A 131 1.76 -7.65 -4.95
CA LEU A 131 2.28 -7.74 -3.60
C LEU A 131 3.76 -7.38 -3.60
N THR A 132 4.14 -6.40 -2.79
CA THR A 132 5.51 -5.89 -2.66
C THR A 132 5.88 -5.69 -1.19
N GLY A 133 7.15 -5.36 -0.94
CA GLY A 133 7.68 -5.17 0.39
C GLY A 133 7.83 -3.70 0.77
N GLY A 134 7.91 -3.47 2.08
CA GLY A 134 8.48 -2.25 2.62
C GLY A 134 9.04 -2.43 4.02
N LEU A 135 9.82 -1.45 4.45
CA LEU A 135 10.45 -1.36 5.75
C LEU A 135 9.96 -0.10 6.46
N VAL A 136 9.26 -0.26 7.57
CA VAL A 136 8.81 0.84 8.41
C VAL A 136 10.03 1.42 9.12
N GLU A 137 10.28 2.71 8.94
CA GLU A 137 11.40 3.38 9.57
C GLU A 137 11.14 3.57 11.08
N PRO A 138 12.16 3.44 11.94
CA PRO A 138 12.02 3.71 13.36
C PRO A 138 11.62 5.17 13.59
N SER A 139 10.76 5.42 14.58
CA SER A 139 10.39 6.78 15.05
C SER A 139 9.64 7.68 14.07
N THR A 140 9.51 7.29 12.80
CA THR A 140 8.76 8.04 11.79
C THR A 140 7.56 7.23 11.31
N LEU A 141 6.49 7.92 10.90
CA LEU A 141 5.38 7.28 10.17
C LEU A 141 5.74 7.12 8.68
N SER A 142 7.00 6.85 8.37
CA SER A 142 7.47 6.67 7.00
C SER A 142 7.90 5.23 6.76
N VAL A 143 7.76 4.82 5.50
CA VAL A 143 8.06 3.47 5.05
C VAL A 143 8.87 3.57 3.78
N LEU A 144 9.92 2.77 3.72
CA LEU A 144 10.70 2.52 2.52
C LEU A 144 10.12 1.34 1.79
N HIS A 145 9.56 1.58 0.62
CA HIS A 145 8.94 0.56 -0.20
C HIS A 145 9.88 0.13 -1.31
N ILE A 146 9.81 -1.15 -1.67
CA ILE A 146 10.53 -1.71 -2.80
C ILE A 146 9.54 -2.44 -3.71
N ALA A 147 9.68 -2.24 -5.02
CA ALA A 147 8.84 -2.90 -6.03
C ALA A 147 9.63 -3.16 -7.32
N PRO A 148 9.38 -4.28 -8.03
CA PRO A 148 10.00 -4.53 -9.31
C PRO A 148 9.46 -3.55 -10.36
N LEU A 149 10.33 -2.82 -11.05
CA LEU A 149 9.95 -1.90 -12.12
C LEU A 149 10.00 -2.57 -13.50
N SER A 150 10.79 -3.63 -13.68
CA SER A 150 10.85 -4.36 -14.95
C SER A 150 9.52 -5.03 -15.30
N LYS A 151 9.01 -4.78 -16.51
CA LYS A 151 7.80 -5.46 -17.02
C LYS A 151 8.09 -6.85 -17.58
N ARG A 152 9.35 -7.18 -17.85
CA ARG A 152 9.75 -8.49 -18.37
C ARG A 152 10.96 -8.99 -17.59
N SER A 153 10.91 -10.27 -17.24
CA SER A 153 12.10 -11.01 -16.82
C SER A 153 12.86 -11.39 -18.09
N GLY A 154 13.69 -10.46 -18.58
CA GLY A 154 14.58 -10.63 -19.72
C GLY A 154 16.04 -10.56 -19.29
N ALA A 155 16.96 -10.72 -20.24
CA ALA A 155 18.41 -10.75 -20.03
C ALA A 155 19.00 -9.45 -19.46
N ASP A 156 18.29 -8.32 -19.56
CA ASP A 156 18.76 -6.99 -19.16
C ASP A 156 18.70 -6.71 -17.64
N GLY A 157 18.58 -7.76 -16.82
CA GLY A 157 18.51 -7.64 -15.36
C GLY A 157 17.14 -7.16 -14.84
N LEU A 158 16.83 -7.54 -13.60
CA LEU A 158 15.65 -7.06 -12.90
C LEU A 158 16.00 -5.74 -12.21
N VAL A 159 15.26 -4.68 -12.53
CA VAL A 159 15.37 -3.39 -11.85
C VAL A 159 14.25 -3.21 -10.83
N TYR A 160 14.61 -2.61 -9.71
CA TYR A 160 13.74 -2.37 -8.57
C TYR A 160 13.66 -0.88 -8.28
N GLY A 161 12.48 -0.43 -7.88
CA GLY A 161 12.22 0.92 -7.43
C GLY A 161 12.14 0.95 -5.92
N ILE A 162 12.92 1.82 -5.29
CA ILE A 162 12.89 2.12 -3.86
C ILE A 162 12.33 3.51 -3.66
N ARG A 163 11.31 3.63 -2.82
CA ARG A 163 10.63 4.90 -2.56
C ARG A 163 10.30 5.05 -1.09
N ARG A 164 10.53 6.25 -0.55
CA ARG A 164 10.09 6.63 0.80
C ARG A 164 8.73 7.29 0.76
N ILE A 165 7.78 6.80 1.57
CA ILE A 165 6.45 7.40 1.70
C ILE A 165 6.14 7.69 3.17
N ARG A 166 5.64 8.89 3.44
CA ARG A 166 5.13 9.28 4.76
C ARG A 166 3.63 9.06 4.83
N TYR A 167 3.20 8.29 5.82
CA TYR A 167 1.79 8.07 6.14
C TYR A 167 1.34 8.99 7.28
N LEU A 168 0.07 9.39 7.26
CA LEU A 168 -0.53 10.17 8.35
C LEU A 168 -0.85 9.31 9.58
N ALA A 169 -1.10 8.03 9.37
CA ALA A 169 -1.40 7.07 10.42
C ALA A 169 -0.98 5.67 9.98
N PHE A 170 -0.50 4.88 10.94
CA PHE A 170 -0.21 3.47 10.75
C PHE A 170 -1.01 2.63 11.75
N PRO A 171 -1.59 1.48 11.36
CA PRO A 171 -2.38 0.64 12.26
C PRO A 171 -1.58 0.08 13.44
N TYR A 172 -0.25 0.07 13.37
CA TYR A 172 0.62 -0.42 14.44
C TYR A 172 1.18 0.69 15.36
N GLY A 173 0.76 1.94 15.18
CA GLY A 173 1.31 3.08 15.91
C GLY A 173 2.75 3.41 15.50
N ALA A 174 3.42 4.25 16.30
CA ALA A 174 4.85 4.49 16.15
C ALA A 174 5.60 3.22 16.55
N VAL A 175 6.33 2.63 15.61
CA VAL A 175 7.07 1.39 15.86
C VAL A 175 8.46 1.77 16.36
N GLY A 176 8.84 1.27 17.54
CA GLY A 176 10.17 1.53 18.12
C GLY A 176 11.32 0.81 17.42
N LYS A 177 11.02 -0.15 16.54
CA LYS A 177 11.99 -0.91 15.76
C LYS A 177 11.57 -0.96 14.30
N SER A 178 12.56 -1.03 13.42
CA SER A 178 12.34 -1.25 11.99
C SER A 178 11.53 -2.52 11.78
N ARG A 179 10.47 -2.45 10.97
CA ARG A 179 9.54 -3.57 10.76
C ARG A 179 9.23 -3.75 9.29
N ARG A 180 9.42 -4.97 8.79
CA ARG A 180 9.01 -5.37 7.43
C ARG A 180 7.49 -5.44 7.33
N ILE A 181 6.95 -4.99 6.20
CA ILE A 181 5.52 -4.99 5.90
C ILE A 181 5.26 -5.43 4.46
N ALA A 182 4.11 -6.06 4.25
CA ALA A 182 3.59 -6.30 2.91
C ALA A 182 2.76 -5.09 2.44
N CYS A 183 2.88 -4.78 1.15
CA CYS A 183 2.15 -3.72 0.48
C CYS A 183 1.47 -4.25 -0.79
N ALA A 184 0.33 -3.66 -1.17
CA ALA A 184 -0.21 -3.75 -2.51
C ALA A 184 0.26 -2.52 -3.29
N SER A 185 1.02 -2.74 -4.37
CA SER A 185 1.57 -1.67 -5.21
C SER A 185 0.87 -1.61 -6.55
N PHE A 186 0.55 -0.37 -6.96
CA PHE A 186 0.05 -0.05 -8.30
C PHE A 186 1.15 0.62 -9.08
N PHE A 187 1.20 0.34 -10.37
CA PHE A 187 2.25 0.85 -11.23
C PHE A 187 1.66 1.80 -12.26
N SER A 188 2.40 2.85 -12.58
CA SER A 188 1.99 3.88 -13.51
C SER A 188 3.14 4.30 -14.41
N GLY A 189 2.77 4.78 -15.61
CA GLY A 189 3.71 5.15 -16.66
C GLY A 189 4.24 3.93 -17.43
N ASP A 190 4.68 4.16 -18.65
CA ASP A 190 5.28 3.13 -19.49
C ASP A 190 6.57 3.67 -20.10
N VAL A 191 7.71 3.21 -19.57
CA VAL A 191 9.02 3.48 -20.17
C VAL A 191 9.24 2.37 -21.19
N ARG A 192 9.33 2.73 -22.47
CA ARG A 192 9.36 1.74 -23.56
C ARG A 192 10.70 1.00 -23.66
N ASN A 193 11.82 1.66 -23.34
CA ASN A 193 13.17 1.12 -23.52
C ASN A 193 14.06 1.46 -22.31
N PRO A 194 14.40 0.49 -21.45
CA PRO A 194 13.82 -0.86 -21.36
C PRO A 194 12.37 -0.84 -20.84
N PRO A 195 11.53 -1.83 -21.18
CA PRO A 195 10.13 -1.91 -20.77
C PRO A 195 10.01 -1.96 -19.24
N SER A 196 9.76 -0.80 -18.64
CA SER A 196 9.70 -0.62 -17.19
C SER A 196 8.58 0.32 -16.78
N TRP A 197 8.17 0.21 -15.53
CA TRP A 197 7.25 1.15 -14.91
C TRP A 197 8.00 2.44 -14.55
N GLU A 198 7.37 3.57 -14.81
CA GLU A 198 7.95 4.88 -14.48
C GLU A 198 7.92 5.11 -12.97
N SER A 199 6.83 4.70 -12.32
CA SER A 199 6.59 4.88 -10.89
C SER A 199 5.66 3.80 -10.33
N PHE A 200 5.62 3.71 -9.01
CA PHE A 200 4.65 2.89 -8.29
C PHE A 200 4.10 3.61 -7.05
N SER A 201 2.90 3.18 -6.64
CA SER A 201 2.19 3.66 -5.46
C SER A 201 1.83 2.48 -4.56
N PRO A 202 2.59 2.27 -3.47
CA PRO A 202 2.36 1.20 -2.51
C PRO A 202 1.36 1.61 -1.42
N ILE A 203 0.45 0.68 -1.09
CA ILE A 203 -0.47 0.77 0.05
C ILE A 203 -0.20 -0.42 0.99
N PRO A 204 0.06 -0.19 2.29
CA PRO A 204 0.26 -1.27 3.25
C PRO A 204 -0.96 -2.18 3.34
N ILE A 205 -0.76 -3.50 3.32
CA ILE A 205 -1.87 -4.46 3.41
C ILE A 205 -2.68 -4.29 4.70
N ALA A 206 -2.02 -3.85 5.77
CA ALA A 206 -2.60 -3.57 7.08
C ALA A 206 -3.64 -2.43 7.08
N PHE A 207 -3.66 -1.58 6.04
CA PHE A 207 -4.69 -0.55 5.88
C PHE A 207 -6.00 -1.18 5.42
N GLY A 208 -5.92 -2.22 4.59
CA GLY A 208 -7.08 -2.94 4.09
C GLY A 208 -7.63 -4.02 5.03
N THR A 209 -6.85 -4.54 5.99
CA THR A 209 -7.32 -5.57 6.93
C THR A 209 -6.75 -5.42 8.33
N GLY A 210 -7.48 -5.91 9.34
CA GLY A 210 -6.97 -6.11 10.70
C GLY A 210 -6.62 -7.57 11.02
N ASP A 211 -6.80 -8.48 10.07
CA ASP A 211 -6.53 -9.90 10.22
C ASP A 211 -5.02 -10.16 10.15
N THR A 212 -4.42 -10.48 11.30
CA THR A 212 -2.96 -10.68 11.45
C THR A 212 -2.46 -11.87 10.66
N LEU A 213 -3.25 -12.94 10.51
CA LEU A 213 -2.87 -14.14 9.75
C LEU A 213 -2.80 -13.85 8.25
N LYS A 214 -3.72 -13.04 7.72
CA LYS A 214 -3.66 -12.59 6.32
C LYS A 214 -2.45 -11.69 6.09
N ILE A 215 -2.18 -10.78 7.02
CA ILE A 215 -1.04 -9.87 6.92
C ILE A 215 0.29 -10.65 6.95
N SER A 216 0.44 -11.62 7.85
CA SER A 216 1.63 -12.46 7.90
C SER A 216 1.77 -13.31 6.65
N SER A 217 0.67 -13.92 6.16
CA SER A 217 0.69 -14.69 4.92
C SER A 217 1.13 -13.86 3.70
N CYS A 218 0.68 -12.60 3.63
CA CYS A 218 1.14 -11.67 2.60
C CYS A 218 2.64 -11.35 2.77
N LEU A 219 3.11 -11.12 3.98
CA LEU A 219 4.54 -10.86 4.22
C LEU A 219 5.40 -12.07 3.83
N ASP A 220 5.01 -13.27 4.26
CA ASP A 220 5.71 -14.51 3.89
C ASP A 220 5.71 -14.72 2.37
N ALA A 221 4.67 -14.28 1.67
CA ALA A 221 4.62 -14.34 0.21
C ALA A 221 5.60 -13.33 -0.42
N VAL A 222 5.72 -12.11 0.13
CA VAL A 222 6.71 -11.13 -0.34
C VAL A 222 8.14 -11.62 -0.12
N GLU A 223 8.40 -12.26 1.03
CA GLU A 223 9.73 -12.78 1.36
C GLU A 223 10.12 -13.98 0.50
N ARG A 224 9.14 -14.80 0.07
CA ARG A 224 9.38 -15.98 -0.77
C ARG A 224 9.39 -15.72 -2.27
N ASN A 225 8.81 -14.60 -2.74
CA ASN A 225 8.65 -14.36 -4.18
C ASN A 225 9.84 -13.62 -4.78
N LEU A 226 10.69 -14.36 -5.49
CA LEU A 226 11.41 -13.96 -6.70
C LEU A 226 12.10 -15.20 -7.30
N LYS A 227 12.32 -15.20 -8.62
CA LYS A 227 12.76 -16.38 -9.40
C LYS A 227 14.16 -16.88 -8.99
N ASP A 228 14.99 -15.99 -8.43
CA ASP A 228 16.39 -16.26 -8.08
C ASP A 228 16.59 -16.52 -6.58
N GLY A 229 15.50 -16.71 -5.82
CA GLY A 229 15.52 -16.99 -4.39
C GLY A 229 15.74 -15.77 -3.49
N ILE A 230 16.11 -14.62 -4.05
CA ILE A 230 16.33 -13.37 -3.32
C ILE A 230 15.01 -12.59 -3.27
N GLY A 231 14.42 -12.42 -2.09
CA GLY A 231 13.18 -11.66 -1.92
C GLY A 231 13.38 -10.15 -2.09
N CYS A 232 12.33 -9.40 -2.48
CA CYS A 232 12.42 -7.94 -2.65
C CYS A 232 12.93 -7.24 -1.37
N LEU A 233 12.57 -7.73 -0.19
CA LEU A 233 13.00 -7.15 1.09
C LEU A 233 14.50 -7.35 1.34
N GLU A 234 15.09 -8.43 0.83
CA GLU A 234 16.53 -8.66 0.93
C GLU A 234 17.31 -7.68 0.03
N ILE A 235 16.80 -7.38 -1.16
CA ILE A 235 17.36 -6.36 -2.05
C ILE A 235 17.31 -4.98 -1.38
N LEU A 236 16.21 -4.67 -0.68
CA LEU A 236 16.10 -3.43 0.08
C LEU A 236 17.15 -3.37 1.20
N ASP A 237 17.39 -4.47 1.91
CA ASP A 237 18.42 -4.51 2.96
C ASP A 237 19.82 -4.28 2.36
N ARG A 238 20.16 -4.97 1.26
CA ARG A 238 21.44 -4.75 0.54
C ARG A 238 21.62 -3.31 0.06
N PHE A 239 20.54 -2.71 -0.44
CA PHE A 239 20.55 -1.31 -0.84
C PHE A 239 20.88 -0.39 0.35
N LEU A 240 20.26 -0.64 1.51
CA LEU A 240 20.46 0.16 2.72
C LEU A 240 21.84 -0.02 3.36
N GLU A 241 22.52 -1.14 3.10
CA GLU A 241 23.93 -1.35 3.50
C GLU A 241 24.89 -0.47 2.69
N LYS A 242 24.58 -0.22 1.42
CA LYS A 242 25.45 0.48 0.47
C LYS A 242 25.14 1.96 0.31
N HIS A 243 23.88 2.32 0.49
CA HIS A 243 23.36 3.63 0.08
C HIS A 243 22.51 4.29 1.17
N ALA A 244 22.50 5.62 1.13
CA ALA A 244 21.64 6.41 2.00
C ALA A 244 20.16 6.28 1.59
N VAL A 245 19.29 6.39 2.59
CA VAL A 245 17.83 6.43 2.42
C VAL A 245 17.42 7.65 1.58
N PRO A 246 16.46 7.53 0.64
CA PRO A 246 15.92 8.68 -0.09
C PRO A 246 15.46 9.80 0.86
N VAL A 247 16.04 10.99 0.71
CA VAL A 247 15.74 12.14 1.57
C VAL A 247 14.36 12.70 1.24
N ASN A 248 14.03 12.85 -0.05
CA ASN A 248 12.74 13.38 -0.49
C ASN A 248 11.71 12.26 -0.71
N PHE A 249 10.47 12.51 -0.31
CA PHE A 249 9.34 11.59 -0.52
C PHE A 249 8.86 11.49 -1.98
N GLU A 250 9.41 12.34 -2.84
CA GLU A 250 9.13 12.39 -4.28
C GLU A 250 10.20 11.68 -5.12
N ASP A 251 11.31 11.27 -4.49
CA ASP A 251 12.38 10.57 -5.20
C ASP A 251 12.07 9.07 -5.28
N LEU A 252 12.39 8.50 -6.44
CA LEU A 252 12.37 7.08 -6.74
C LEU A 252 13.78 6.66 -7.11
N TYR A 253 14.38 5.84 -6.26
CA TYR A 253 15.71 5.31 -6.51
C TYR A 253 15.54 4.00 -7.27
N VAL A 254 16.26 3.83 -8.36
CA VAL A 254 16.23 2.61 -9.16
C VAL A 254 17.52 1.85 -8.90
N CYS A 255 17.41 0.60 -8.48
CA CYS A 255 18.54 -0.28 -8.20
C CYS A 255 18.42 -1.60 -8.94
N ASP A 256 19.53 -2.32 -9.04
CA ASP A 256 19.54 -3.71 -9.51
C ASP A 256 19.26 -4.71 -8.37
N SER A 257 19.43 -6.01 -8.65
CA SER A 257 19.27 -7.09 -7.67
C SER A 257 20.37 -7.16 -6.60
N GLU A 258 21.53 -6.55 -6.85
CA GLU A 258 22.62 -6.47 -5.88
C GLU A 258 22.47 -5.26 -4.94
N GLY A 259 21.43 -4.45 -5.16
CA GLY A 259 21.17 -3.25 -4.39
C GLY A 259 22.04 -2.07 -4.82
N ASP A 260 22.70 -2.14 -5.97
CA ASP A 260 23.49 -1.04 -6.49
C ASP A 260 22.57 0.01 -7.15
N LEU A 261 22.74 1.27 -6.76
CA LEU A 261 21.97 2.39 -7.29
C LEU A 261 22.32 2.64 -8.77
N LEU A 262 21.34 2.47 -9.66
CA LEU A 262 21.46 2.72 -11.09
C LEU A 262 21.13 4.16 -11.46
N GLU A 263 20.03 4.69 -10.93
CA GLU A 263 19.59 6.06 -11.19
C GLU A 263 18.62 6.58 -10.13
N THR A 264 18.44 7.91 -10.09
CA THR A 264 17.44 8.58 -9.26
C THR A 264 16.44 9.31 -10.15
N ARG A 265 15.16 8.99 -10.00
CA ARG A 265 14.05 9.63 -10.73
C ARG A 265 13.24 10.49 -9.78
N MET A 266 12.92 11.71 -10.20
CA MET A 266 11.93 12.52 -9.50
C MET A 266 10.55 12.11 -9.99
N ILE A 267 9.69 11.61 -9.10
CA ILE A 267 8.28 11.37 -9.42
C ILE A 267 7.61 12.74 -9.50
N ARG A 268 7.72 13.38 -10.66
CA ARG A 268 6.83 14.50 -10.97
C ARG A 268 5.43 13.93 -10.87
N LYS A 269 4.60 14.47 -9.97
CA LYS A 269 3.15 14.34 -10.12
C LYS A 269 2.90 14.77 -11.55
N GLN A 270 2.56 13.82 -12.43
CA GLN A 270 2.07 14.14 -13.76
C GLN A 270 0.76 14.90 -13.52
N GLY A 271 0.87 16.21 -13.26
CA GLY A 271 -0.19 17.13 -13.60
C GLY A 271 -0.40 16.84 -15.07
N LYS A 272 -1.52 16.18 -15.39
CA LYS A 272 -1.93 15.94 -16.77
C LYS A 272 -1.64 17.24 -17.51
N LYS A 273 -0.65 17.23 -18.40
CA LYS A 273 -0.45 18.37 -19.29
C LYS A 273 -1.82 18.56 -19.95
N PRO A 274 -2.49 19.71 -19.79
CA PRO A 274 -3.81 19.90 -20.38
C PRO A 274 -3.68 19.54 -21.87
N PRO A 275 -4.68 18.84 -22.44
CA PRO A 275 -4.62 18.51 -23.86
C PRO A 275 -4.35 19.81 -24.64
N PRO A 276 -3.52 19.76 -25.71
CA PRO A 276 -3.31 20.93 -26.54
C PRO A 276 -4.68 21.47 -26.97
N LEU A 277 -4.89 22.78 -26.80
CA LEU A 277 -6.10 23.43 -27.30
C LEU A 277 -6.18 23.14 -28.80
N PRO A 278 -7.37 22.78 -29.33
CA PRO A 278 -7.54 22.62 -30.77
C PRO A 278 -7.14 23.94 -31.45
N SER A 279 -6.23 23.82 -32.42
CA SER A 279 -5.80 24.91 -33.30
C SER A 279 -6.93 25.42 -34.18
#